data_AF-B7G8T9-F1
#
_entry.id   AF-B7G8T9-F1
#
_cell.length_a   1.000
_cell.length_b   1.000
_cell.length_c   1.000
_cell.angle_alpha   90.00
_cell.angle_beta   90.00
_cell.angle_gamma   90.00
#
_symmetry.space_group_name_H-M   'P 1'
#
loop_
_entity.id
_entity.type
_entity.pdbx_description
1 polymer ?
#
loop_
_entity_poly.entity_id
_entity_poly.type
_entity_poly.pdbx_seq_one_letter_code
_entity_poly.pdbx_strand_id
1 'polypeptide(L)'
;MTLSDTNGSSHIENEQNAWDAICVNPHEQFVMQGRQEGRDAGLLAGYTDGRQMGRVTAMDYGMELGFFRGVIRAMQQQNGSDRHERAWKTQNELTELLDRFPGPTDMFQSKIQSARITQSKGHASGIDHIEALDEGSGEQNENPIDVFSAIQRIRARFKLFTTQLGMPNFSLRQAMDAMEKRGDSSKVEKEKEIGLDW
;
A
#
# COMPACT_ATOMS: atom_id res chain seq x y z
N MET A 1 70.88 13.78 -45.98
CA MET A 1 71.35 12.77 -45.01
C MET A 1 70.22 12.55 -44.01
N THR A 2 69.82 11.30 -43.90
CA THR A 2 68.58 10.78 -43.32
C THR A 2 68.76 10.28 -41.87
N LEU A 3 67.63 10.14 -41.16
CA LEU A 3 67.34 9.30 -39.96
C LEU A 3 67.79 9.87 -38.58
N SER A 4 67.08 9.70 -37.47
CA SER A 4 65.75 9.16 -37.18
C SER A 4 65.45 9.29 -35.66
N ASP A 5 64.19 9.00 -35.29
CA ASP A 5 63.75 8.42 -34.01
C ASP A 5 63.64 9.30 -32.75
N THR A 6 62.47 9.92 -32.58
CA THR A 6 61.89 10.23 -31.26
C THR A 6 60.43 9.78 -31.21
N ASN A 7 60.20 8.46 -31.23
CA ASN A 7 58.83 7.92 -31.20
C ASN A 7 58.72 6.63 -30.37
N GLY A 8 59.21 6.66 -29.13
CA GLY A 8 59.22 5.47 -28.26
C GLY A 8 58.79 5.66 -26.80
N SER A 9 58.52 6.88 -26.32
CA SER A 9 58.39 7.13 -24.87
C SER A 9 56.95 7.18 -24.33
N SER A 10 55.94 7.36 -25.18
CA SER A 10 54.54 7.49 -24.72
C SER A 10 53.84 6.15 -24.45
N HIS A 11 54.42 5.03 -24.89
CA HIS A 11 53.75 3.73 -24.77
C HIS A 11 54.02 3.04 -23.42
N ILE A 12 55.16 3.33 -22.78
CA ILE A 12 55.59 2.67 -21.53
C ILE A 12 54.93 3.32 -20.30
N GLU A 13 54.77 4.65 -20.29
CA GLU A 13 54.06 5.35 -19.20
C GLU A 13 52.57 4.96 -19.12
N ASN A 14 51.97 4.58 -20.25
CA ASN A 14 50.56 4.17 -20.31
C ASN A 14 50.35 2.76 -19.71
N GLU A 15 51.32 1.86 -19.84
CA GLU A 15 51.26 0.51 -19.28
C GLU A 15 51.57 0.48 -17.78
N GLN A 16 52.52 1.30 -17.31
CA GLN A 16 52.86 1.38 -15.90
C GLN A 16 51.70 1.94 -15.05
N ASN A 17 50.99 2.95 -15.58
CA ASN A 17 49.77 3.48 -14.98
C ASN A 17 48.61 2.47 -14.98
N ALA A 18 48.56 1.56 -15.96
CA ALA A 18 47.53 0.51 -16.00
C ALA A 18 47.74 -0.53 -14.89
N TRP A 19 48.98 -0.91 -14.60
CA TRP A 19 49.29 -1.82 -13.49
C TRP A 19 49.04 -1.18 -12.11
N ASP A 20 49.39 0.09 -11.93
CA ASP A 20 49.05 0.80 -10.69
C ASP A 20 47.54 0.96 -10.52
N ALA A 21 46.78 1.22 -11.59
CA ALA A 21 45.31 1.25 -11.52
C ALA A 21 44.69 -0.10 -11.12
N ILE A 22 45.31 -1.22 -11.52
CA ILE A 22 44.86 -2.58 -11.19
C ILE A 22 45.28 -2.98 -9.76
N CYS A 23 46.49 -2.62 -9.35
CA CYS A 23 47.09 -3.08 -8.09
C CYS A 23 46.81 -2.16 -6.89
N VAL A 24 46.59 -0.86 -7.11
CA VAL A 24 46.55 0.13 -6.01
C VAL A 24 45.16 0.25 -5.37
N ASN A 25 44.06 -0.17 -6.02
CA ASN A 25 42.75 -0.10 -5.34
C ASN A 25 41.67 -1.12 -5.77
N PRO A 26 41.96 -2.45 -5.78
CA PRO A 26 40.92 -3.45 -6.05
C PRO A 26 39.74 -3.37 -5.06
N HIS A 27 39.97 -2.92 -3.83
CA HIS A 27 38.93 -2.79 -2.81
C HIS A 27 37.90 -1.72 -3.14
N GLU A 28 38.28 -0.61 -3.79
CA GLU A 28 37.35 0.46 -4.14
C GLU A 28 36.30 0.00 -5.16
N GLN A 29 36.69 -0.82 -6.14
CA GLN A 29 35.75 -1.39 -7.10
C GLN A 29 34.72 -2.30 -6.41
N PHE A 30 35.17 -3.20 -5.53
CA PHE A 30 34.26 -4.07 -4.77
C PHE A 30 33.36 -3.29 -3.81
N VAL A 31 33.85 -2.19 -3.22
CA VAL A 31 33.03 -1.31 -2.37
C VAL A 31 31.97 -0.59 -3.21
N MET A 32 32.33 -0.05 -4.37
CA MET A 32 31.36 0.59 -5.26
C MET A 32 30.32 -0.40 -5.78
N GLN A 33 30.77 -1.61 -6.17
CA GLN A 33 29.90 -2.70 -6.58
C GLN A 33 28.94 -3.08 -5.45
N GLY A 34 29.44 -3.34 -4.24
CA GLY A 34 28.60 -3.70 -3.09
C GLY A 34 27.61 -2.61 -2.70
N ARG A 35 27.98 -1.32 -2.85
CA ARG A 35 27.04 -0.20 -2.66
C ARG A 35 25.94 -0.20 -3.70
N GLN A 36 26.28 -0.43 -4.96
CA GLN A 36 25.30 -0.47 -6.05
C GLN A 36 24.38 -1.68 -5.90
N GLU A 37 24.93 -2.88 -5.67
CA GLU A 37 24.16 -4.10 -5.41
C GLU A 37 23.25 -3.96 -4.19
N GLY A 38 23.75 -3.37 -3.09
CA GLY A 38 22.95 -3.11 -1.90
C GLY A 38 21.80 -2.14 -2.15
N ARG A 39 22.04 -1.09 -2.95
CA ARG A 39 21.00 -0.13 -3.37
C ARG A 39 19.93 -0.82 -4.21
N ASP A 40 20.34 -1.61 -5.20
CA ASP A 40 19.42 -2.29 -6.12
C ASP A 40 18.61 -3.36 -5.38
N ALA A 41 19.26 -4.14 -4.51
CA ALA A 41 18.60 -5.12 -3.64
C ALA A 41 17.60 -4.45 -2.69
N GLY A 42 17.98 -3.33 -2.07
CA GLY A 42 17.09 -2.57 -1.19
C GLY A 42 15.88 -2.00 -1.91
N LEU A 43 16.06 -1.49 -3.14
CA LEU A 43 14.96 -0.97 -3.96
C LEU A 43 14.00 -2.10 -4.35
N LEU A 44 14.53 -3.24 -4.78
CA LEU A 44 13.73 -4.41 -5.14
C LEU A 44 12.94 -4.95 -3.95
N ALA A 45 13.59 -5.13 -2.81
CA ALA A 45 12.97 -5.61 -1.57
C ALA A 45 11.86 -4.64 -1.09
N GLY A 46 12.13 -3.33 -1.10
CA GLY A 46 11.13 -2.32 -0.75
C GLY A 46 9.91 -2.36 -1.67
N TYR A 47 10.10 -2.57 -2.97
CA TYR A 47 8.99 -2.70 -3.92
C TYR A 47 8.17 -3.97 -3.67
N THR A 48 8.80 -5.13 -3.45
CA THR A 48 8.09 -6.39 -3.18
C THR A 48 7.29 -6.33 -1.89
N ASP A 49 7.90 -5.80 -0.82
CA ASP A 49 7.27 -5.70 0.49
C ASP A 49 6.12 -4.69 0.46
N GLY A 50 6.34 -3.52 -0.15
CA GLY A 50 5.31 -2.50 -0.32
C GLY A 50 4.09 -3.02 -1.11
N ARG A 51 4.34 -3.80 -2.17
CA ARG A 51 3.28 -4.45 -2.95
C ARG A 51 2.50 -5.47 -2.13
N GLN A 52 3.19 -6.33 -1.39
CA GLN A 52 2.57 -7.36 -0.55
C GLN A 52 1.73 -6.72 0.57
N MET A 53 2.32 -5.78 1.30
CA MET A 53 1.64 -5.06 2.38
C MET A 53 0.43 -4.28 1.87
N GLY A 54 0.56 -3.62 0.72
CA GLY A 54 -0.55 -2.92 0.08
C GLY A 54 -1.71 -3.85 -0.26
N ARG A 55 -1.42 -5.06 -0.77
CA ARG A 55 -2.44 -6.07 -1.08
C ARG A 55 -3.18 -6.55 0.17
N VAL A 56 -2.44 -6.92 1.22
CA VAL A 56 -3.05 -7.37 2.49
C VAL A 56 -3.94 -6.28 3.07
N THR A 57 -3.40 -5.07 3.17
CA THR A 57 -4.13 -3.91 3.73
C THR A 57 -5.40 -3.59 2.93
N ALA A 58 -5.33 -3.63 1.59
CA ALA A 58 -6.51 -3.40 0.75
C ALA A 58 -7.57 -4.50 0.93
N MET A 59 -7.15 -5.75 1.12
CA MET A 59 -8.06 -6.86 1.37
C MET A 59 -8.76 -6.71 2.73
N ASP A 60 -8.02 -6.35 3.78
CA ASP A 60 -8.57 -6.09 5.12
C ASP A 60 -9.64 -4.98 5.08
N TYR A 61 -9.34 -3.88 4.41
CA TYR A 61 -10.29 -2.79 4.21
C TYR A 61 -11.51 -3.24 3.40
N GLY A 62 -11.32 -4.01 2.33
CA GLY A 62 -12.41 -4.56 1.53
C GLY A 62 -13.34 -5.45 2.35
N MET A 63 -12.79 -6.36 3.16
CA MET A 63 -13.56 -7.23 4.05
C MET A 63 -14.35 -6.43 5.09
N GLU A 64 -13.71 -5.44 5.71
CA GLU A 64 -14.35 -4.59 6.72
C GLU A 64 -15.49 -3.75 6.15
N LEU A 65 -15.28 -3.10 5.00
CA LEU A 65 -16.32 -2.32 4.32
C LEU A 65 -17.47 -3.23 3.84
N GLY A 66 -17.15 -4.42 3.32
CA GLY A 66 -18.13 -5.42 2.93
C GLY A 66 -18.98 -5.90 4.11
N PHE A 67 -18.34 -6.15 5.25
CA PHE A 67 -19.02 -6.49 6.49
C PHE A 67 -19.98 -5.38 6.93
N PHE A 68 -19.54 -4.12 7.00
CA PHE A 68 -20.41 -3.00 7.37
C PHE A 68 -21.65 -2.90 6.47
N ARG A 69 -21.47 -3.01 5.14
CA ARG A 69 -22.59 -3.04 4.18
C ARG A 69 -23.53 -4.20 4.43
N GLY A 70 -23.00 -5.40 4.69
CA GLY A 70 -23.78 -6.58 5.01
C GLY A 70 -24.66 -6.39 6.25
N VAL A 71 -24.11 -5.78 7.30
CA VAL A 71 -24.84 -5.48 8.55
C VAL A 71 -25.96 -4.49 8.30
N ILE A 72 -25.69 -3.39 7.60
CA ILE A 72 -26.71 -2.39 7.25
C ILE A 72 -27.86 -3.05 6.48
N ARG A 73 -27.52 -3.86 5.46
CA ARG A 73 -28.53 -4.56 4.64
C ARG A 73 -29.35 -5.55 5.46
N ALA A 74 -28.73 -6.31 6.36
CA ALA A 74 -29.44 -7.23 7.24
C ALA A 74 -30.41 -6.49 8.17
N MET A 75 -30.01 -5.32 8.70
CA MET A 75 -30.89 -4.50 9.55
C MET A 75 -32.05 -3.89 8.76
N GLN A 76 -31.82 -3.43 7.53
CA GLN A 76 -32.90 -2.93 6.65
C GLN A 76 -33.96 -3.99 6.34
N GLN A 77 -33.59 -5.27 6.33
CA GLN A 77 -34.54 -6.37 6.12
C GLN A 77 -35.39 -6.69 7.35
N GLN A 78 -34.94 -6.33 8.56
CA GLN A 78 -35.66 -6.57 9.82
C GLN A 78 -36.70 -5.46 10.14
N ASN A 79 -37.29 -4.85 9.11
CA ASN A 79 -38.09 -3.60 9.05
C ASN A 79 -39.38 -3.50 9.93
N GLY A 80 -39.40 -4.09 11.13
CA GLY A 80 -40.57 -4.15 12.01
C GLY A 80 -40.42 -3.47 13.38
N SER A 81 -39.40 -2.64 13.60
CA SER A 81 -39.14 -2.05 14.92
C SER A 81 -39.10 -0.52 14.87
N ASP A 82 -40.16 0.11 15.38
CA ASP A 82 -40.26 1.57 15.65
C ASP A 82 -39.19 2.11 16.62
N ARG A 83 -38.25 1.28 17.09
CA ARG A 83 -37.44 1.58 18.28
C ARG A 83 -36.15 2.34 18.06
N HIS A 84 -35.76 2.70 16.83
CA HIS A 84 -34.42 3.28 16.64
C HIS A 84 -34.31 4.40 15.61
N GLU A 85 -35.10 5.47 15.75
CA GLU A 85 -34.93 6.71 14.95
C GLU A 85 -33.47 7.22 14.96
N ARG A 86 -32.79 7.13 16.12
CA ARG A 86 -31.37 7.50 16.23
C ARG A 86 -30.43 6.56 15.45
N ALA A 87 -30.69 5.25 15.48
CA ALA A 87 -29.86 4.30 14.72
C ALA A 87 -30.08 4.47 13.22
N TRP A 88 -31.31 4.79 12.79
CA TRP A 88 -31.62 5.09 11.41
C TRP A 88 -30.81 6.28 10.88
N LYS A 89 -30.74 7.38 11.64
CA LYS A 89 -29.90 8.52 11.27
C LYS A 89 -28.43 8.12 11.12
N THR A 90 -27.88 7.40 12.10
CA THR A 90 -26.48 6.94 12.06
C THR A 90 -26.24 5.97 10.90
N GLN A 91 -27.21 5.12 10.56
CA GLN A 91 -27.17 4.20 9.43
C GLN A 91 -27.09 4.96 8.10
N ASN A 92 -27.89 6.02 7.92
CA ASN A 92 -27.87 6.82 6.69
C ASN A 92 -26.52 7.55 6.54
N GLU A 93 -26.01 8.15 7.60
CA GLU A 93 -24.68 8.78 7.62
C GLU A 93 -23.57 7.76 7.29
N LEU A 94 -23.66 6.56 7.87
CA LEU A 94 -22.71 5.49 7.58
C LEU A 94 -22.80 5.00 6.13
N THR A 95 -24.01 4.88 5.59
CA THR A 95 -24.24 4.49 4.18
C THR A 95 -23.63 5.53 3.24
N GLU A 96 -23.87 6.82 3.49
CA GLU A 96 -23.29 7.92 2.72
C GLU A 96 -21.75 7.89 2.76
N LEU A 97 -21.14 7.60 3.92
CA LEU A 97 -19.69 7.45 4.02
C LEU A 97 -19.16 6.23 3.26
N LEU A 98 -19.89 5.11 3.27
CA LEU A 98 -19.53 3.90 2.53
C LEU A 98 -19.66 4.10 1.01
N ASP A 99 -20.62 4.91 0.57
CA ASP A 99 -20.85 5.18 -0.86
C ASP A 99 -19.87 6.22 -1.40
N ARG A 100 -19.43 7.18 -0.56
CA ARG A 100 -18.35 8.13 -0.89
C ARG A 100 -16.95 7.56 -0.75
N PHE A 101 -16.81 6.31 -0.28
CA PHE A 101 -15.49 5.71 -0.13
C PHE A 101 -14.84 5.56 -1.51
N PRO A 102 -13.59 6.02 -1.70
CA PRO A 102 -12.96 6.04 -3.02
C PRO A 102 -12.88 4.63 -3.63
N GLY A 103 -13.09 4.56 -4.94
CA GLY A 103 -12.92 3.31 -5.67
C GLY A 103 -11.44 2.91 -5.73
N PRO A 104 -11.14 1.65 -6.12
CA PRO A 104 -9.75 1.19 -6.23
C PRO A 104 -8.90 2.12 -7.10
N THR A 105 -9.43 2.58 -8.23
CA THR A 105 -8.74 3.49 -9.16
C THR A 105 -8.35 4.82 -8.50
N ASP A 106 -9.26 5.43 -7.75
CA ASP A 106 -9.06 6.74 -7.11
C ASP A 106 -8.00 6.65 -5.99
N MET A 107 -7.98 5.53 -5.27
CA MET A 107 -6.98 5.26 -4.23
C MET A 107 -5.55 5.15 -4.78
N PHE A 108 -5.39 4.69 -6.03
CA PHE A 108 -4.07 4.61 -6.68
C PHE A 108 -3.60 5.98 -7.18
N GLN A 109 -4.50 6.80 -7.71
CA GLN A 109 -4.15 8.11 -8.26
C GLN A 109 -3.64 9.08 -7.18
N SER A 110 -4.26 9.09 -6.00
CA SER A 110 -3.84 9.98 -4.90
C SER A 110 -2.42 9.68 -4.38
N LYS A 111 -2.02 8.40 -4.38
CA LYS A 111 -0.66 7.99 -3.98
C LYS A 111 0.39 8.39 -5.00
N ILE A 112 0.09 8.28 -6.29
CA ILE A 112 1.03 8.66 -7.36
C ILE A 112 1.30 10.17 -7.30
N GLN A 113 0.27 10.98 -7.08
CA GLN A 113 0.43 12.44 -6.93
C GLN A 113 1.25 12.80 -5.68
N SER A 114 0.97 12.15 -4.55
CA SER A 114 1.69 12.40 -3.29
C SER A 114 3.18 12.02 -3.36
N ALA A 115 3.53 10.94 -4.07
CA ALA A 115 4.91 10.51 -4.27
C ALA A 115 5.72 11.46 -5.18
N ARG A 116 5.08 12.12 -6.15
CA ARG A 116 5.75 13.11 -7.02
C ARG A 116 6.12 14.39 -6.27
N ILE A 117 5.25 14.85 -5.36
CA ILE A 117 5.46 16.08 -4.57
C ILE A 117 6.66 15.94 -3.61
N THR A 118 6.96 14.72 -3.16
CA THR A 118 8.10 14.48 -2.25
C THR A 118 9.44 14.35 -2.99
N GLN A 119 9.45 13.97 -4.26
CA GLN A 119 10.68 13.94 -5.07
C GLN A 119 11.16 15.34 -5.48
N SER A 120 10.26 16.30 -5.69
CA SER A 120 10.65 17.67 -6.06
C SER A 120 11.30 18.47 -4.93
N LYS A 121 11.17 18.04 -3.67
CA LYS A 121 11.74 18.74 -2.51
C LYS A 121 13.15 18.25 -2.11
N GLY A 122 13.69 17.25 -2.81
CA GLY A 122 14.97 16.59 -2.46
C GLY A 122 16.13 16.76 -3.45
N HIS A 123 15.94 17.41 -4.60
CA HIS A 123 17.00 17.63 -5.61
C HIS A 123 16.89 19.04 -6.21
N ALA A 124 17.43 20.03 -5.49
CA ALA A 124 17.83 21.30 -6.07
C ALA A 124 19.36 21.43 -5.91
N SER A 125 20.09 20.64 -6.70
CA SER A 125 21.45 21.00 -7.11
C SER A 125 21.72 20.38 -8.47
N GLY A 126 21.65 21.23 -9.50
CA GLY A 126 22.16 20.98 -10.85
C GLY A 126 21.32 20.05 -11.71
N ILE A 127 20.51 20.62 -12.60
CA ILE A 127 20.50 20.32 -14.04
C ILE A 127 19.57 21.33 -14.70
N ASP A 128 20.15 22.04 -15.67
CA ASP A 128 19.53 23.08 -16.45
C ASP A 128 18.37 22.56 -17.32
N HIS A 129 17.29 23.35 -17.31
CA HIS A 129 16.52 23.75 -18.48
C HIS A 129 15.91 22.63 -19.35
N ILE A 130 14.66 22.27 -19.03
CA ILE A 130 13.68 21.87 -20.05
C ILE A 130 12.41 22.68 -19.83
N GLU A 131 12.26 23.73 -20.64
CA GLU A 131 10.99 24.39 -20.91
C GLU A 131 10.12 23.47 -21.78
N ALA A 132 8.98 23.04 -21.25
CA ALA A 132 7.87 22.57 -22.08
C ALA A 132 6.54 22.72 -21.29
N LEU A 133 5.83 23.79 -21.63
CA LEU A 133 4.37 23.88 -21.85
C LEU A 133 3.47 22.96 -21.02
N ASP A 134 2.65 23.53 -20.14
CA ASP A 134 1.19 23.38 -20.24
C ASP A 134 0.46 24.44 -19.42
N GLU A 135 -0.28 25.30 -20.11
CA GLU A 135 -1.24 26.24 -19.55
C GLU A 135 -2.59 25.53 -19.48
N GLY A 136 -3.20 25.35 -18.29
CA GLY A 136 -4.59 24.93 -18.30
C GLY A 136 -5.19 24.41 -17.00
N SER A 137 -5.79 25.34 -16.26
CA SER A 137 -7.07 25.21 -15.56
C SER A 137 -7.15 24.40 -14.24
N GLY A 138 -7.57 25.14 -13.21
CA GLY A 138 -8.32 24.61 -12.08
C GLY A 138 -7.52 24.45 -10.79
N GLU A 139 -7.43 25.52 -9.99
CA GLU A 139 -7.27 25.40 -8.54
C GLU A 139 -8.52 24.74 -7.94
N GLN A 140 -8.78 23.47 -8.28
CA GLN A 140 -9.62 22.65 -7.42
C GLN A 140 -8.70 22.22 -6.29
N ASN A 141 -8.98 22.77 -5.12
CA ASN A 141 -8.38 22.45 -3.84
C ASN A 141 -8.79 21.03 -3.44
N GLU A 142 -8.49 20.04 -4.28
CA GLU A 142 -8.72 18.63 -4.04
C GLU A 142 -7.68 18.18 -3.04
N ASN A 143 -7.99 18.42 -1.76
CA ASN A 143 -7.24 17.82 -0.68
C ASN A 143 -7.17 16.30 -0.95
N PRO A 144 -5.96 15.72 -1.05
CA PRO A 144 -5.82 14.31 -1.36
C PRO A 144 -6.65 13.51 -0.36
N ILE A 145 -7.54 12.65 -0.89
CA ILE A 145 -8.43 11.85 -0.05
C ILE A 145 -7.57 10.96 0.84
N ASP A 146 -7.51 11.29 2.13
CA ASP A 146 -6.86 10.45 3.11
C ASP A 146 -7.75 9.24 3.41
N VAL A 147 -7.47 8.15 2.68
CA VAL A 147 -8.11 6.84 2.84
C VAL A 147 -8.12 6.41 4.31
N PHE A 148 -7.03 6.63 5.04
CA PHE A 148 -6.93 6.17 6.42
C PHE A 148 -7.93 6.92 7.29
N SER A 149 -7.99 8.25 7.17
CA SER A 149 -9.00 9.07 7.84
C SER A 149 -10.43 8.69 7.45
N ALA A 150 -10.68 8.37 6.18
CA ALA A 150 -11.99 7.91 5.72
C ALA A 150 -12.41 6.60 6.40
N ILE A 151 -11.51 5.61 6.46
CA ILE A 151 -11.77 4.32 7.14
C ILE A 151 -12.01 4.52 8.62
N GLN A 152 -11.19 5.32 9.31
CA GLN A 152 -11.38 5.57 10.75
C GLN A 152 -12.71 6.24 11.04
N ARG A 153 -13.15 7.17 10.17
CA ARG A 153 -14.47 7.80 10.27
C ARG A 153 -15.58 6.77 10.10
N ILE A 154 -15.48 5.88 9.12
CA ILE A 154 -16.43 4.78 8.91
C ILE A 154 -16.47 3.86 10.14
N ARG A 155 -15.32 3.43 10.66
CA ARG A 155 -15.22 2.59 11.87
C ARG A 155 -15.88 3.24 13.07
N ALA A 156 -15.61 4.52 13.32
CA ALA A 156 -16.20 5.26 14.43
C ALA A 156 -17.73 5.32 14.30
N ARG A 157 -18.24 5.57 13.09
CA ARG A 157 -19.69 5.60 12.82
C ARG A 157 -20.34 4.23 12.94
N PHE A 158 -19.69 3.18 12.46
CA PHE A 158 -20.17 1.81 12.63
C PHE A 158 -20.21 1.38 14.10
N LYS A 159 -19.20 1.75 14.90
CA LYS A 159 -19.19 1.49 16.34
C LYS A 159 -20.32 2.22 17.07
N LEU A 160 -20.60 3.47 16.69
CA LEU A 160 -21.74 4.21 17.22
C LEU A 160 -23.06 3.53 16.83
N PHE A 161 -23.19 3.12 15.57
CA PHE A 161 -24.38 2.43 15.06
C PHE A 161 -24.66 1.14 15.84
N THR A 162 -23.66 0.26 15.99
CA THR A 162 -23.80 -1.00 16.75
C THR A 162 -24.10 -0.77 18.23
N THR A 163 -23.55 0.29 18.84
CA THR A 163 -23.89 0.68 20.23
C THR A 163 -25.35 1.10 20.34
N GLN A 164 -25.87 1.88 19.39
CA GLN A 164 -27.28 2.32 19.36
C GLN A 164 -28.24 1.15 19.16
N LEU A 165 -27.78 0.06 18.54
CA LEU A 165 -28.51 -1.20 18.36
C LEU A 165 -28.42 -2.13 19.58
N GLY A 166 -27.72 -1.75 20.65
CA GLY A 166 -27.52 -2.61 21.82
C GLY A 166 -26.53 -3.76 21.59
N MET A 167 -25.69 -3.68 20.55
CA MET A 167 -24.70 -4.69 20.19
C MET A 167 -23.26 -4.12 20.21
N PRO A 168 -22.76 -3.59 21.33
CA PRO A 168 -21.53 -2.78 21.36
C PRO A 168 -20.23 -3.54 21.00
N ASN A 169 -20.24 -4.87 21.10
CA ASN A 169 -19.07 -5.72 20.83
C ASN A 169 -19.07 -6.34 19.42
N PHE A 170 -20.08 -6.01 18.61
CA PHE A 170 -20.25 -6.62 17.30
C PHE A 170 -19.19 -6.12 16.32
N SER A 171 -18.34 -7.04 15.85
CA SER A 171 -17.18 -6.74 15.01
C SER A 171 -16.93 -7.84 13.99
N LEU A 172 -16.21 -7.50 12.90
CA LEU A 172 -15.82 -8.46 11.86
C LEU A 172 -15.04 -9.64 12.46
N ARG A 173 -14.10 -9.37 13.37
CA ARG A 173 -13.32 -10.42 14.04
C ARG A 173 -14.22 -11.41 14.77
N GLN A 174 -15.18 -10.91 15.56
CA GLN A 174 -16.12 -11.79 16.26
C GLN A 174 -16.97 -12.61 15.29
N ALA A 175 -17.37 -12.02 14.16
CA ALA A 175 -18.12 -12.72 13.12
C ALA A 175 -17.28 -13.84 12.46
N MET A 176 -16.00 -13.58 12.19
CA MET A 176 -15.06 -14.57 11.63
C MET A 176 -14.77 -15.70 12.62
N ASP A 177 -14.47 -15.38 13.88
CA ASP A 177 -14.24 -16.39 14.94
C ASP A 177 -15.48 -17.28 15.15
N ALA A 178 -16.68 -16.71 15.03
CA ALA A 178 -17.93 -17.46 15.12
C ALA A 178 -18.15 -18.39 13.91
N MET A 179 -17.71 -18.00 12.72
CA MET A 179 -17.77 -18.85 11.52
C MET A 179 -16.77 -20.01 11.60
N GLU A 180 -15.56 -19.76 12.09
CA GLU A 180 -14.54 -20.80 12.26
C GLU A 180 -15.02 -21.91 13.20
N LYS A 181 -15.58 -21.54 14.35
CA LYS A 181 -16.16 -22.49 15.32
C LYS A 181 -17.32 -23.32 14.75
N ARG A 182 -18.14 -22.72 13.86
CA ARG A 182 -19.23 -23.45 13.18
C ARG A 182 -18.69 -24.46 12.17
N GLY A 183 -17.61 -24.12 11.47
CA GLY A 183 -16.95 -25.01 10.52
C GLY A 183 -16.47 -26.31 11.18
N ASP A 184 -15.83 -26.20 12.34
CA ASP A 184 -15.30 -27.38 13.06
C ASP A 184 -16.40 -28.26 13.65
N SER A 185 -17.49 -27.66 14.15
CA SER A 185 -18.62 -28.41 14.69
C SER A 185 -19.29 -29.30 13.64
N SER A 186 -19.34 -28.84 12.38
CA SER A 186 -19.93 -29.60 11.27
C SER A 186 -19.11 -30.82 10.82
N LYS A 187 -17.82 -30.87 11.13
CA LYS A 187 -16.96 -32.05 10.85
C LYS A 187 -17.18 -33.15 11.88
N VAL A 188 -17.28 -32.80 13.16
CA VAL A 188 -17.48 -33.76 14.26
C VAL A 188 -18.83 -34.47 14.15
N GLU A 189 -19.89 -33.78 13.72
CA GLU A 189 -21.20 -34.42 13.50
C GLU A 189 -21.18 -35.40 12.33
N LYS A 190 -20.48 -35.08 11.23
CA LYS A 190 -20.32 -36.00 10.10
C LYS A 190 -19.49 -37.24 10.45
N GLU A 191 -18.45 -37.10 11.28
CA GLU A 191 -17.66 -38.26 11.71
C GLU A 191 -18.45 -39.20 12.64
N LYS A 192 -19.35 -38.65 13.46
CA LYS A 192 -20.28 -39.46 14.28
C LYS A 192 -21.33 -40.18 13.44
N GLU A 193 -21.81 -39.59 12.35
CA GLU A 193 -22.76 -40.25 11.43
C GLU A 193 -22.11 -41.36 10.60
N ILE A 194 -20.79 -41.33 10.37
CA ILE A 194 -20.08 -42.34 9.56
C ILE A 194 -19.75 -43.61 10.38
N GLY A 195 -20.00 -43.62 11.69
CA GLY A 195 -19.96 -44.86 12.48
C GLY A 195 -18.59 -45.55 12.47
N LEU A 196 -17.50 -44.78 12.52
CA LEU A 196 -16.17 -45.31 12.79
C LEU A 196 -15.95 -45.35 14.32
N ASP A 197 -16.75 -46.17 15.01
CA ASP A 197 -16.36 -46.70 16.32
C ASP A 197 -15.37 -47.85 16.05
N TRP A 198 -14.08 -47.59 16.31
CA TRP A 198 -13.06 -48.63 16.48
C TRP A 198 -12.77 -48.81 17.97
#